data_AF-A0A484WUQ1-F1
#
_entry.id   AF-A0A484WUQ1-F1
#
_cell.length_a   1.000
_cell.length_b   1.000
_cell.length_c   1.000
_cell.angle_alpha   90.00
_cell.angle_beta   90.00
_cell.angle_gamma   90.00
#
_symmetry.space_group_name_H-M   'P 1'
#
loop_
_entity.id
_entity.type
_entity.pdbx_description
1 polymer ?
#
loop_
_entity_poly.entity_id
_entity_poly.type
_entity_poly.pdbx_seq_one_letter_code
_entity_poly.pdbx_strand_id
1 'polypeptide(L)'
;MEGKETVQKIVTGVTASQALLDEAVRLGADAVIVHHGYFWKGESPVIRGMKRNRLKTLLANDINLYGWHLPLDAHPELGNNAQLAALLGITVMGEIEPLVPWAN
;
A
#
# COMPACT_ATOMS: atom_id res chain seq x y z
N MET A 1 1.35 -9.75 -4.71
CA MET A 1 1.41 -10.36 -6.06
C MET A 1 2.86 -10.51 -6.41
N GLU A 2 3.23 -11.67 -6.94
CA GLU A 2 4.60 -11.94 -7.36
C GLU A 2 4.87 -11.32 -8.75
N GLY A 3 6.05 -10.73 -8.89
CA GLY A 3 6.64 -10.27 -10.15
C GLY A 3 8.06 -10.82 -10.28
N LYS A 4 8.99 -10.03 -10.81
CA LYS A 4 10.39 -10.44 -10.97
C LYS A 4 11.14 -10.60 -9.64
N GLU A 5 12.15 -11.44 -9.61
CA GLU A 5 12.97 -11.73 -8.43
C GLU A 5 13.81 -10.51 -7.97
N THR A 6 14.47 -9.82 -8.90
CA THR A 6 15.34 -8.68 -8.57
C THR A 6 14.56 -7.37 -8.59
N VAL A 7 14.49 -6.69 -7.44
CA VAL A 7 13.82 -5.40 -7.29
C VAL A 7 14.86 -4.29 -7.14
N GLN A 8 14.92 -3.36 -8.08
CA GLN A 8 15.83 -2.20 -8.05
C GLN A 8 15.07 -0.87 -7.96
N LYS A 9 13.91 -0.76 -8.58
CA LYS A 9 13.09 0.45 -8.60
C LYS A 9 11.72 0.20 -8.00
N ILE A 10 11.36 1.02 -7.02
CA ILE A 10 10.09 0.91 -6.28
C ILE A 10 9.27 2.18 -6.51
N VAL A 11 7.99 2.00 -6.82
CA VAL A 11 6.98 3.07 -6.79
C VAL A 11 6.06 2.84 -5.61
N THR A 12 5.70 3.90 -4.89
CA THR A 12 4.80 3.79 -3.75
C THR A 12 3.56 4.66 -3.92
N GLY A 13 2.47 4.30 -3.24
CA GLY A 13 1.27 5.10 -3.20
C GLY A 13 0.28 4.56 -2.17
N VAL A 14 -0.78 5.30 -1.87
CA VAL A 14 -1.76 4.88 -0.85
C VAL A 14 -2.50 3.62 -1.29
N THR A 15 -2.94 3.54 -2.55
CA THR A 15 -3.80 2.47 -3.06
C THR A 15 -3.25 1.92 -4.36
N ALA A 16 -3.31 0.60 -4.55
CA ALA A 16 -3.06 -0.06 -5.84
C ALA A 16 -4.20 0.24 -6.84
N SER A 17 -4.30 1.51 -7.24
CA SER A 17 -5.24 2.00 -8.24
C SER A 17 -4.69 1.77 -9.64
N GLN A 18 -5.56 1.78 -10.66
CA GLN A 18 -5.09 1.66 -12.05
C GLN A 18 -4.09 2.77 -12.38
N ALA A 19 -4.36 4.02 -11.98
CA ALA A 19 -3.47 5.15 -12.21
C ALA A 19 -2.07 4.96 -11.59
N LEU A 20 -1.98 4.44 -10.36
CA LEU A 20 -0.69 4.15 -9.74
C LEU A 20 0.07 3.06 -10.51
N LEU A 21 -0.64 2.02 -10.96
CA LEU A 21 -0.04 0.95 -11.75
C LEU A 21 0.43 1.43 -13.12
N ASP A 22 -0.33 2.32 -13.76
CA ASP A 22 0.05 2.93 -15.04
C ASP A 22 1.33 3.77 -14.86
N GLU A 23 1.45 4.53 -13.77
CA GLU A 23 2.68 5.27 -13.43
C GLU A 23 3.85 4.35 -13.10
N ALA A 24 3.61 3.24 -12.40
CA ALA A 24 4.65 2.24 -12.12
C ALA A 24 5.21 1.64 -13.42
N VAL A 25 4.35 1.33 -14.39
CA VAL A 25 4.75 0.89 -15.73
C VAL A 25 5.52 1.99 -16.44
N ARG A 26 4.99 3.23 -16.47
CA ARG A 26 5.62 4.37 -17.13
C ARG A 26 7.03 4.65 -16.60
N LEU A 27 7.24 4.47 -15.30
CA LEU A 27 8.52 4.70 -14.63
C LEU A 27 9.46 3.48 -14.68
N GLY A 28 9.01 2.33 -15.19
CA GLY A 28 9.77 1.08 -15.20
C GLY A 28 10.07 0.56 -13.80
N ALA A 29 9.06 0.52 -12.93
CA ALA A 29 9.19 -0.02 -11.59
C ALA A 29 9.26 -1.55 -11.61
N ASP A 30 10.00 -2.12 -10.66
CA ASP A 30 10.06 -3.57 -10.41
C ASP A 30 9.09 -4.00 -9.32
N ALA A 31 8.72 -3.06 -8.46
CA ALA A 31 7.78 -3.26 -7.37
C ALA A 31 6.93 -2.02 -7.11
N VAL A 32 5.71 -2.29 -6.62
CA VAL A 32 4.80 -1.29 -6.07
C VAL A 32 4.51 -1.64 -4.61
N ILE A 33 4.66 -0.67 -3.70
CA ILE A 33 4.29 -0.81 -2.29
C ILE A 33 3.12 0.13 -1.99
N VAL A 34 2.06 -0.43 -1.41
CA VAL A 34 0.85 0.34 -1.07
C VAL A 34 0.34 0.06 0.34
N HIS A 35 -0.49 0.97 0.83
CA HIS A 35 -1.26 0.74 2.04
C HIS A 35 -2.50 -0.13 1.76
N HIS A 36 -3.29 0.23 0.73
CA HIS A 36 -4.46 -0.53 0.28
C HIS A 36 -4.16 -1.39 -0.94
N GLY A 37 -3.94 -2.69 -0.69
CA GLY A 37 -3.79 -3.73 -1.71
C GLY A 37 -5.12 -4.37 -2.16
N TYR A 38 -5.06 -5.63 -2.53
CA TYR A 38 -6.21 -6.47 -2.90
C TYR A 38 -6.39 -7.63 -1.93
N PHE A 39 -7.35 -8.53 -2.21
CA PHE A 39 -7.57 -9.78 -1.47
C PHE A 39 -8.13 -9.56 -0.06
N TRP A 40 -9.03 -8.58 0.07
CA TRP A 40 -9.73 -8.33 1.31
C TRP A 40 -10.66 -9.48 1.68
N LYS A 41 -10.78 -9.76 2.98
CA LYS A 41 -11.68 -10.80 3.49
C LYS A 41 -13.12 -10.51 3.03
N GLY A 42 -13.76 -11.49 2.40
CA GLY A 42 -15.12 -11.37 1.89
C GLY A 42 -15.24 -10.82 0.46
N GLU A 43 -14.15 -10.42 -0.19
CA GLU A 43 -14.21 -10.02 -1.60
C GLU A 43 -14.37 -11.24 -2.52
N SER A 44 -15.07 -11.06 -3.65
CA SER A 44 -15.17 -12.12 -4.66
C SER A 44 -13.79 -12.45 -5.25
N PRO A 45 -13.41 -13.74 -5.34
CA PRO A 45 -12.13 -14.13 -5.96
C PRO A 45 -12.14 -13.98 -7.49
N VAL A 46 -13.31 -13.77 -8.11
CA VAL A 46 -13.47 -13.70 -9.56
C VAL A 46 -12.69 -12.51 -10.14
N ILE A 47 -11.85 -12.79 -11.15
CA ILE A 47 -11.02 -11.78 -11.83
C ILE A 47 -11.74 -11.25 -13.07
N ARG A 48 -12.50 -10.16 -12.91
CA ARG A 48 -13.18 -9.43 -14.00
C ARG A 48 -13.11 -7.92 -13.77
N GLY A 49 -13.48 -7.14 -14.79
CA GLY A 49 -13.55 -5.67 -14.71
C GLY A 49 -12.25 -5.04 -14.18
N MET A 50 -12.36 -4.20 -13.15
CA MET A 50 -11.22 -3.51 -12.53
C MET A 50 -10.13 -4.48 -12.03
N LYS A 51 -10.52 -5.59 -11.39
CA LYS A 51 -9.57 -6.57 -10.86
C LYS A 51 -8.77 -7.21 -11.99
N ARG A 52 -9.42 -7.55 -13.11
CA ARG A 52 -8.72 -8.05 -14.31
C ARG A 52 -7.73 -7.04 -14.85
N ASN A 53 -8.13 -5.78 -15.03
CA ASN A 53 -7.27 -4.76 -15.63
C ASN A 53 -6.01 -4.54 -14.78
N ARG A 54 -6.18 -4.37 -13.47
CA ARG A 54 -5.08 -4.11 -12.53
C ARG A 54 -4.12 -5.30 -12.41
N LEU A 55 -4.66 -6.51 -12.25
CA LEU A 55 -3.82 -7.72 -12.17
C LEU A 55 -3.09 -7.98 -13.49
N LYS A 56 -3.74 -7.74 -14.64
CA LYS A 56 -3.09 -7.82 -15.94
C LYS A 56 -1.92 -6.82 -16.05
N THR A 57 -2.10 -5.57 -15.62
CA THR A 57 -1.01 -4.57 -15.65
C THR A 57 0.20 -5.03 -14.83
N LEU A 58 -0.01 -5.56 -13.63
CA LEU A 58 1.09 -6.07 -12.80
C LEU A 58 1.78 -7.29 -13.43
N LEU A 59 1.01 -8.31 -13.76
CA LEU A 59 1.53 -9.60 -14.24
C LEU A 59 2.20 -9.50 -15.60
N ALA A 60 1.68 -8.68 -16.52
CA ALA A 60 2.25 -8.54 -17.86
C ALA A 60 3.56 -7.73 -17.90
N ASN A 61 3.93 -7.08 -16.78
CA ASN A 61 5.16 -6.27 -16.66
C ASN A 61 6.10 -6.80 -15.57
N ASP A 62 5.83 -7.99 -15.02
CA ASP A 62 6.60 -8.61 -13.93
C ASP A 62 6.80 -7.68 -12.71
N ILE A 63 5.77 -6.90 -12.36
CA ILE A 63 5.81 -5.96 -11.24
C ILE A 63 5.30 -6.62 -9.96
N ASN A 64 6.13 -6.61 -8.93
CA ASN A 64 5.73 -7.07 -7.60
C ASN A 64 4.72 -6.10 -6.97
N LEU A 65 3.72 -6.61 -6.25
CA LEU A 65 2.83 -5.79 -5.42
C LEU A 65 2.90 -6.23 -3.96
N TYR A 66 3.28 -5.31 -3.10
CA TYR A 66 3.29 -5.45 -1.65
C TYR A 66 2.24 -4.52 -1.03
N GLY A 67 1.53 -5.03 -0.01
CA GLY A 67 0.50 -4.27 0.70
C GLY A 67 0.70 -4.37 2.20
N TRP A 68 0.89 -3.23 2.89
CA TRP A 68 0.88 -3.17 4.35
C TRP A 68 -0.27 -2.27 4.82
N HIS A 69 -1.31 -2.90 5.35
CA HIS A 69 -2.47 -2.21 5.90
C HIS A 69 -2.24 -1.86 7.37
N LEU A 70 -2.90 -2.56 8.30
CA LEU A 70 -2.84 -2.29 9.75
C LEU A 70 -1.40 -2.20 10.33
N PRO A 71 -0.41 -3.02 9.91
CA PRO A 71 0.95 -2.84 10.39
C PRO A 71 1.54 -1.47 10.05
N LEU A 72 1.18 -0.89 8.91
CA LEU A 72 1.61 0.45 8.51
C LEU A 72 0.75 1.56 9.14
N ASP A 73 -0.46 1.28 9.64
CA ASP A 73 -1.16 2.26 10.49
C ASP A 73 -0.52 2.36 11.88
N ALA A 74 -0.20 1.21 12.47
CA ALA A 74 0.23 1.09 13.86
C ALA A 74 1.71 1.44 14.09
N HIS A 75 2.55 1.41 13.05
CA HIS A 75 4.00 1.49 13.25
C HIS A 75 4.39 2.82 13.94
N PRO A 76 5.12 2.80 15.07
CA PRO A 76 5.34 3.99 15.89
C PRO A 76 6.20 5.07 15.21
N GLU A 77 7.07 4.66 14.28
CA GLU A 77 7.92 5.58 13.52
C GLU A 77 7.34 5.92 12.15
N LEU A 78 7.14 4.91 11.29
CA LEU A 78 6.73 5.08 9.89
C LEU A 78 5.21 5.11 9.67
N GLY A 79 4.40 4.89 10.71
CA GLY A 79 3.00 4.57 10.53
C GLY A 79 2.11 5.78 10.29
N ASN A 80 0.96 5.56 9.65
CA ASN A 80 0.03 6.64 9.27
C ASN A 80 -0.36 7.51 10.48
N ASN A 81 -0.65 6.88 11.63
CA ASN A 81 -1.02 7.60 12.85
C ASN A 81 0.13 8.47 13.39
N ALA A 82 1.34 7.92 13.44
CA ALA A 82 2.52 8.64 13.93
C ALA A 82 2.92 9.79 13.01
N GLN A 83 2.92 9.55 11.70
CA GLN A 83 3.24 10.55 10.69
C GLN A 83 2.21 11.68 10.65
N LEU A 84 0.92 11.36 10.82
CA LEU A 84 -0.13 12.37 10.92
C LEU A 84 0.03 13.23 12.18
N ALA A 85 0.32 12.62 13.33
CA ALA A 85 0.58 13.36 14.56
C ALA A 85 1.75 14.33 14.39
N ALA A 86 2.87 13.86 13.83
CA ALA A 86 4.04 14.69 13.55
C ALA A 86 3.72 15.85 12.58
N LEU A 87 2.98 15.59 11.50
CA LEU A 87 2.57 16.61 10.53
C LEU A 87 1.70 17.70 11.16
N LEU A 88 0.86 17.33 12.12
CA LEU A 88 -0.04 18.24 12.83
C LEU A 88 0.58 18.87 14.08
N GLY A 89 1.83 18.52 14.42
CA GLY A 89 2.49 19.00 15.64
C GLY A 89 1.91 18.43 16.94
N ILE A 90 1.26 17.27 16.86
CA ILE A 90 0.62 16.57 17.98
C ILE A 90 1.66 15.68 18.67
N THR A 91 1.80 15.83 20.00
CA THR A 91 2.70 14.97 20.79
C THR A 91 1.93 13.74 21.27
N VAL A 92 2.18 12.59 20.65
CA VAL A 92 1.58 11.32 21.07
C VAL A 92 2.09 10.94 22.46
N MET A 93 1.18 10.65 23.38
CA MET A 93 1.47 10.32 24.78
C MET A 93 1.12 8.88 25.15
N GLY A 94 0.34 8.19 24.31
CA GLY A 94 -0.03 6.79 24.52
C GLY A 94 -1.05 6.31 23.49
N GLU A 95 -1.76 5.23 23.81
CA GLU A 95 -2.83 4.66 22.99
C GLU A 95 -4.09 4.45 23.84
N ILE A 96 -5.26 4.75 23.26
CA ILE A 96 -6.56 4.47 23.88
C ILE A 96 -6.96 3.01 23.57
N GLU A 97 -6.82 2.63 22.31
CA GLU A 97 -7.09 1.31 21.74
C GLU A 97 -6.09 1.06 20.60
N PRO A 98 -5.93 -0.19 20.11
CA PRO A 98 -5.13 -0.43 18.92
C PRO A 98 -5.56 0.48 17.76
N LEU A 99 -4.59 1.22 17.20
CA LEU A 99 -4.77 2.23 16.14
C LEU A 99 -5.43 3.55 16.54
N VAL A 100 -5.65 3.80 17.84
CA VAL A 100 -6.22 5.04 18.35
C VAL A 100 -5.21 5.73 19.29
N PRO A 101 -4.33 6.61 18.77
CA PRO A 101 -3.35 7.30 19.60
C PRO A 101 -4.02 8.34 20.50
N TRP A 102 -3.51 8.48 21.72
CA TRP A 102 -3.83 9.56 22.64
C TRP A 102 -2.73 10.63 22.61
N ALA A 103 -3.13 11.89 22.61
CA ALA A 103 -2.23 13.02 22.58
C ALA A 103 -2.84 14.26 23.26
N ASN A 104 -1.99 15.27 23.48
CA ASN A 104 -2.35 16.61 23.99
C ASN A 104 -1.93 17.68 22.98
#